data_AF-A0A1N7D675-F1
#
_entry.id   AF-A0A1N7D675-F1
#
_cell.length_a   1.000
_cell.length_b   1.000
_cell.length_c   1.000
_cell.angle_alpha   90.00
_cell.angle_beta   90.00
_cell.angle_gamma   90.00
#
_symmetry.space_group_name_H-M   'P 1'
#
loop_
_entity.id
_entity.type
_entity.pdbx_description
1 polymer ?
#
loop_
_entity_poly.entity_id
_entity_poly.type
_entity_poly.pdbx_seq_one_letter_code
_entity_poly.pdbx_strand_id
1 'polypeptide(L)'
;ARLGSVALAAGRAITLDVAGDGLLNVAVDQGAVGALVNNGGMIRADGGSVVLTAQAAGDLLKTVVNNTGVIEAHTIDTRGGTIKLLGDMQTGTVNAGGTLDASAPLTGNGGFVDTSAAHVKLDDALKVTTASSKGQTGTWLIDPTDYTIAATGGDQTGAFFTNALKSTSVQIQSISGGTGTLGDINVNDTISWSANQLKMTAQNNININQPLRGAGTASLALEYGQQAVAASNTAKYNVKAEIDLPSGQNFSTKLGRDGALTNYTVINTLGAATSTSGTDLQGLKNALSGNFVLGANIDATVTSTWNAGLGFTSIGTNSVPFTGQFDGLGHVITGLNSSTTSAAGVAGLFGSNTGSLRNIGLVAPVIAANIASTQGNIAGLAAVNSGAISNAYVSGGSVTVTTGAIGAGLVGLNSGTISDSYNSSKVSVVGNYDFWLGGLVGNTTSPAPSPTVIMLVRWWARTLRVA
;
A
#
# COMPACT_ATOMS: atom_id res chain seq x y z
N ALA A 1 -23.12 -0.58 -32.61
CA ALA A 1 -24.24 -1.48 -32.24
C ALA A 1 -24.77 -1.06 -30.87
N ARG A 2 -26.08 -1.17 -30.62
CA ARG A 2 -26.64 -1.03 -29.27
C ARG A 2 -26.83 -2.44 -28.72
N LEU A 3 -26.33 -2.72 -27.53
CA LEU A 3 -26.31 -4.02 -26.87
C LEU A 3 -25.62 -5.13 -27.67
N GLY A 4 -24.78 -4.75 -28.63
CA GLY A 4 -24.09 -5.68 -29.51
C GLY A 4 -22.59 -5.60 -29.33
N SER A 5 -21.88 -6.58 -29.88
CA SER A 5 -20.43 -6.63 -29.82
C SER A 5 -19.79 -6.21 -31.15
N VAL A 6 -18.64 -5.55 -31.07
CA VAL A 6 -17.76 -5.28 -32.21
C VAL A 6 -16.42 -5.95 -31.94
N ALA A 7 -15.94 -6.78 -32.87
CA ALA A 7 -14.64 -7.41 -32.76
C ALA A 7 -13.78 -7.17 -33.99
N LEU A 8 -12.55 -6.73 -33.78
CA LEU A 8 -11.49 -6.68 -34.78
C LEU A 8 -10.39 -7.65 -34.32
N ALA A 9 -10.17 -8.72 -35.06
CA ALA A 9 -9.19 -9.74 -34.71
C ALA A 9 -8.24 -10.04 -35.87
N ALA A 10 -6.96 -10.22 -35.56
CA ALA A 10 -5.93 -10.59 -36.52
C ALA A 10 -5.20 -11.88 -36.11
N GLY A 11 -5.18 -12.86 -37.01
CA GLY A 11 -4.56 -14.17 -36.83
C GLY A 11 -4.74 -15.06 -38.07
N ARG A 12 -4.15 -16.25 -38.05
CA ARG A 12 -4.30 -17.28 -39.12
C ARG A 12 -5.59 -18.10 -38.96
N ALA A 13 -6.04 -18.33 -37.74
CA ALA A 13 -7.30 -18.97 -37.44
C ALA A 13 -8.00 -18.21 -36.31
N ILE A 14 -9.29 -17.95 -36.48
CA ILE A 14 -10.11 -17.19 -35.56
C ILE A 14 -11.39 -17.99 -35.30
N THR A 15 -11.66 -18.27 -34.03
CA THR A 15 -12.94 -18.82 -33.60
C THR A 15 -13.82 -17.69 -33.09
N LEU A 16 -15.03 -17.66 -33.64
CA LEU A 16 -16.09 -16.77 -33.23
C LEU A 16 -17.15 -17.60 -32.50
N ASP A 17 -17.23 -17.44 -31.19
CA ASP A 17 -18.32 -18.00 -30.43
C ASP A 17 -19.46 -16.99 -30.38
N VAL A 18 -20.59 -17.38 -30.97
CA VAL A 18 -21.82 -16.61 -31.02
C VAL A 18 -22.81 -17.33 -30.10
N ALA A 19 -22.50 -17.37 -28.81
CA ALA A 19 -23.43 -17.88 -27.83
C ALA A 19 -24.67 -16.96 -27.79
N GLY A 20 -25.86 -17.57 -27.72
CA GLY A 20 -27.15 -16.86 -27.68
C GLY A 20 -27.40 -16.02 -26.42
N ASP A 21 -26.39 -15.85 -25.57
CA ASP A 21 -26.41 -15.00 -24.37
C ASP A 21 -26.03 -13.53 -24.66
N GLY A 22 -25.69 -13.22 -25.92
CA GLY A 22 -25.40 -11.85 -26.37
C GLY A 22 -23.93 -11.45 -26.19
N LEU A 23 -23.04 -12.38 -25.87
CA LEU A 23 -21.60 -12.11 -25.80
C LEU A 23 -20.87 -12.76 -26.99
N LEU A 24 -20.42 -11.91 -27.92
CA LEU A 24 -19.47 -12.34 -28.95
C LEU A 24 -18.10 -12.57 -28.31
N ASN A 25 -17.66 -13.82 -28.22
CA ASN A 25 -16.30 -14.16 -27.80
C ASN A 25 -15.45 -14.44 -29.04
N VAL A 26 -14.31 -13.75 -29.13
CA VAL A 26 -13.34 -13.93 -30.22
C VAL A 26 -12.06 -14.51 -29.66
N ALA A 27 -11.68 -15.68 -30.16
CA ALA A 27 -10.41 -16.33 -29.88
C ALA A 27 -9.57 -16.40 -31.15
N VAL A 28 -8.27 -16.14 -31.02
CA VAL A 28 -7.32 -16.34 -32.12
C VAL A 28 -6.60 -17.67 -31.89
N ASP A 29 -7.06 -18.73 -32.56
CA ASP A 29 -6.59 -20.10 -32.33
C ASP A 29 -5.19 -20.35 -32.93
N GLN A 30 -4.85 -19.59 -33.97
CA GLN A 30 -3.52 -19.60 -34.57
C GLN A 30 -3.12 -18.17 -34.87
N GLY A 31 -2.04 -17.68 -34.26
CA GLY A 31 -1.54 -16.34 -34.54
C GLY A 31 -0.94 -16.21 -35.94
N ALA A 32 -0.71 -14.96 -36.36
CA ALA A 32 -0.14 -14.63 -37.67
C ALA A 32 1.18 -13.86 -37.56
N VAL A 33 2.00 -13.95 -38.62
CA VAL A 33 3.20 -13.12 -38.78
C VAL A 33 2.76 -11.68 -39.00
N GLY A 34 3.16 -10.76 -38.13
CA GLY A 34 2.81 -9.34 -38.28
C GLY A 34 1.32 -9.05 -38.16
N ALA A 35 0.59 -9.81 -37.34
CA ALA A 35 -0.82 -9.55 -37.10
C ALA A 35 -1.01 -8.13 -36.55
N LEU A 36 -1.86 -7.35 -37.22
CA LEU A 36 -2.12 -5.95 -36.90
C LEU A 36 -3.61 -5.71 -36.85
N VAL A 37 -4.07 -5.13 -35.73
CA VAL A 37 -5.37 -4.49 -35.62
C VAL A 37 -5.16 -2.99 -35.44
N ASN A 38 -5.89 -2.17 -36.19
CA ASN A 38 -5.78 -0.71 -36.09
C ASN A 38 -7.16 -0.06 -36.12
N ASN A 39 -7.46 0.77 -35.12
CA ASN A 39 -8.59 1.69 -35.14
C ASN A 39 -8.11 3.14 -35.12
N GLY A 40 -8.35 3.86 -36.22
CA GLY A 40 -8.21 5.32 -36.29
C GLY A 40 -9.55 6.06 -36.40
N GLY A 41 -10.67 5.34 -36.41
CA GLY A 41 -12.02 5.88 -36.58
C GLY A 41 -12.83 5.84 -35.28
N MET A 42 -14.16 5.70 -35.42
CA MET A 42 -15.08 5.53 -34.30
C MET A 42 -15.65 4.12 -34.29
N ILE A 43 -15.57 3.45 -33.14
CA ILE A 43 -16.26 2.19 -32.86
C ILE A 43 -17.22 2.44 -31.71
N ARG A 44 -18.49 2.05 -31.88
CA ARG A 44 -19.52 2.25 -30.85
C ARG A 44 -20.33 0.98 -30.58
N ALA A 45 -20.42 0.57 -29.32
CA ALA A 45 -21.03 -0.67 -28.84
C ALA A 45 -21.75 -0.48 -27.48
N ASP A 46 -22.58 0.55 -27.34
CA ASP A 46 -23.26 0.89 -26.07
C ASP A 46 -24.02 -0.31 -25.48
N GLY A 47 -23.74 -0.64 -24.21
CA GLY A 47 -24.30 -1.75 -23.45
C GLY A 47 -23.81 -3.13 -23.90
N GLY A 48 -22.76 -3.16 -24.74
CA GLY A 48 -22.11 -4.36 -25.26
C GLY A 48 -20.58 -4.28 -25.15
N SER A 49 -19.88 -4.93 -26.08
CA SER A 49 -18.43 -5.14 -25.99
C SER A 49 -17.69 -4.70 -27.25
N VAL A 50 -16.50 -4.11 -27.09
CA VAL A 50 -15.53 -3.91 -28.16
C VAL A 50 -14.27 -4.70 -27.84
N VAL A 51 -13.83 -5.55 -28.77
CA VAL A 51 -12.58 -6.31 -28.65
C VAL A 51 -11.69 -6.07 -29.86
N LEU A 52 -10.50 -5.55 -29.64
CA LEU A 52 -9.42 -5.48 -30.63
C LEU A 52 -8.33 -6.45 -30.17
N THR A 53 -8.03 -7.49 -30.96
CA THR A 53 -7.08 -8.53 -30.55
C THR A 53 -6.15 -9.00 -31.69
N ALA A 54 -4.88 -9.25 -31.37
CA ALA A 54 -3.91 -9.79 -32.32
C ALA A 54 -2.92 -10.75 -31.66
N GLN A 55 -2.86 -12.01 -32.15
CA GLN A 55 -1.98 -13.06 -31.60
C GLN A 55 -0.81 -13.38 -32.54
N ALA A 56 0.38 -13.57 -31.98
CA ALA A 56 1.59 -13.91 -32.73
C ALA A 56 1.59 -15.39 -33.16
N ALA A 57 2.14 -15.69 -34.34
CA ALA A 57 2.30 -17.07 -34.80
C ALA A 57 3.40 -17.86 -34.07
N GLY A 58 4.18 -17.20 -33.20
CA GLY A 58 5.26 -17.78 -32.42
C GLY A 58 6.14 -16.71 -31.75
N ASP A 59 7.03 -17.14 -30.87
CA ASP A 59 7.73 -16.32 -29.87
C ASP A 59 8.72 -15.27 -30.43
N LEU A 60 9.06 -15.31 -31.73
CA LEU A 60 9.93 -14.33 -32.39
C LEU A 60 9.17 -13.21 -33.12
N LEU A 61 7.85 -13.30 -33.19
CA LEU A 61 7.03 -12.45 -34.05
C LEU A 61 6.23 -11.48 -33.20
N LYS A 62 6.19 -10.21 -33.62
CA LYS A 62 5.45 -9.16 -32.90
C LYS A 62 4.07 -9.01 -33.50
N THR A 63 3.07 -8.83 -32.63
CA THR A 63 1.75 -8.33 -33.01
C THR A 63 1.52 -6.95 -32.45
N VAL A 64 0.62 -6.23 -33.11
CA VAL A 64 0.31 -4.86 -32.73
C VAL A 64 -1.19 -4.66 -32.72
N VAL A 65 -1.71 -4.14 -31.62
CA VAL A 65 -3.05 -3.57 -31.52
C VAL A 65 -2.91 -2.07 -31.34
N ASN A 66 -3.44 -1.30 -32.28
CA ASN A 66 -3.38 0.15 -32.28
C ASN A 66 -4.78 0.75 -32.14
N ASN A 67 -4.92 1.70 -31.20
CA ASN A 67 -6.05 2.61 -31.18
C ASN A 67 -5.54 4.06 -31.19
N THR A 68 -6.01 4.86 -32.13
CA THR A 68 -5.81 6.33 -32.16
C THR A 68 -7.16 7.07 -32.26
N GLY A 69 -8.22 6.34 -32.62
CA GLY A 69 -9.58 6.85 -32.71
C GLY A 69 -10.37 6.75 -31.40
N VAL A 70 -11.69 6.68 -31.54
CA VAL A 70 -12.66 6.62 -30.43
C VAL A 70 -13.26 5.22 -30.35
N ILE A 71 -13.30 4.65 -29.15
CA ILE A 71 -14.05 3.45 -28.83
C ILE A 71 -15.03 3.79 -27.70
N GLU A 72 -16.32 3.64 -27.98
CA GLU A 72 -17.42 3.88 -27.03
C GLU A 72 -18.19 2.59 -26.75
N ALA A 73 -18.32 2.24 -25.48
CA ALA A 73 -19.16 1.16 -24.99
C ALA A 73 -19.85 1.62 -23.69
N HIS A 74 -20.75 2.60 -23.78
CA HIS A 74 -21.43 3.14 -22.60
C HIS A 74 -22.35 2.11 -21.94
N THR A 75 -22.46 2.12 -20.61
CA THR A 75 -23.44 1.30 -19.90
C THR A 75 -24.87 1.64 -20.34
N ILE A 76 -25.70 0.60 -20.57
CA ILE A 76 -27.15 0.73 -20.77
C ILE A 76 -27.88 -0.05 -19.68
N ASP A 77 -28.72 0.64 -18.92
CA ASP A 77 -29.42 0.12 -17.75
C ASP A 77 -28.45 -0.54 -16.75
N THR A 78 -28.46 -1.87 -16.66
CA THR A 78 -27.58 -2.64 -15.77
C THR A 78 -26.43 -3.34 -16.50
N ARG A 79 -26.35 -3.21 -17.83
CA ARG A 79 -25.30 -3.83 -18.64
C ARG A 79 -24.15 -2.87 -18.86
N GLY A 80 -23.08 -3.08 -18.09
CA GLY A 80 -21.82 -2.36 -18.25
C GLY A 80 -21.17 -2.70 -19.58
N GLY A 81 -20.69 -1.68 -20.29
CA GLY A 81 -19.95 -1.92 -21.52
C GLY A 81 -18.51 -2.34 -21.24
N THR A 82 -17.90 -3.04 -22.20
CA THR A 82 -16.53 -3.53 -22.08
C THR A 82 -15.70 -3.15 -23.29
N ILE A 83 -14.49 -2.66 -23.08
CA ILE A 83 -13.52 -2.37 -24.14
C ILE A 83 -12.25 -3.17 -23.86
N LYS A 84 -11.79 -3.98 -24.80
CA LYS A 84 -10.57 -4.79 -24.65
C LYS A 84 -9.63 -4.59 -25.83
N LEU A 85 -8.40 -4.19 -25.54
CA LEU A 85 -7.29 -4.08 -26.47
C LEU A 85 -6.26 -5.12 -26.03
N LEU A 86 -6.18 -6.23 -26.75
CA LEU A 86 -5.47 -7.44 -26.34
C LEU A 86 -4.35 -7.79 -27.32
N GLY A 87 -3.11 -7.71 -26.87
CA GLY A 87 -1.96 -8.25 -27.57
C GLY A 87 -1.50 -9.57 -26.97
N ASP A 88 -0.65 -10.28 -27.70
CA ASP A 88 0.07 -11.45 -27.22
C ASP A 88 0.89 -11.11 -25.95
N MET A 89 0.79 -11.92 -24.89
CA MET A 89 1.44 -11.66 -23.60
C MET A 89 2.94 -11.97 -23.57
N GLN A 90 3.45 -12.64 -24.61
CA GLN A 90 4.86 -12.99 -24.74
C GLN A 90 5.62 -11.94 -25.57
N THR A 91 4.99 -11.41 -26.62
CA THR A 91 5.65 -10.62 -27.66
C THR A 91 4.84 -9.43 -28.19
N GLY A 92 3.55 -9.37 -27.86
CA GLY A 92 2.61 -8.42 -28.41
C GLY A 92 2.78 -7.00 -27.86
N THR A 93 2.32 -6.02 -28.64
CA THR A 93 2.25 -4.62 -28.22
C THR A 93 0.85 -4.07 -28.38
N VAL A 94 0.32 -3.46 -27.33
CA VAL A 94 -0.86 -2.60 -27.39
C VAL A 94 -0.38 -1.15 -27.38
N ASN A 95 -0.72 -0.37 -28.41
CA ASN A 95 -0.56 1.09 -28.42
C ASN A 95 -1.95 1.73 -28.26
N ALA A 96 -2.26 2.18 -27.05
CA ALA A 96 -3.54 2.79 -26.72
C ALA A 96 -3.41 4.32 -26.73
N GLY A 97 -3.99 4.97 -27.74
CA GLY A 97 -4.22 6.40 -27.82
C GLY A 97 -5.69 6.72 -28.08
N GLY A 98 -6.00 8.00 -28.35
CA GLY A 98 -7.37 8.42 -28.63
C GLY A 98 -8.29 8.36 -27.39
N THR A 99 -9.49 7.79 -27.53
CA THR A 99 -10.47 7.71 -26.45
C THR A 99 -11.02 6.29 -26.28
N LEU A 100 -11.04 5.80 -25.05
CA LEU A 100 -11.69 4.57 -24.61
C LEU A 100 -12.74 4.92 -23.55
N ASP A 101 -14.01 4.88 -23.93
CA ASP A 101 -15.13 5.31 -23.09
C ASP A 101 -16.08 4.15 -22.80
N ALA A 102 -15.97 3.60 -21.60
CA ALA A 102 -16.89 2.61 -21.04
C ALA A 102 -17.71 3.21 -19.88
N SER A 103 -18.00 4.51 -19.92
CA SER A 103 -18.75 5.21 -18.86
C SER A 103 -20.23 4.84 -18.80
N ALA A 104 -20.88 5.21 -17.70
CA ALA A 104 -22.29 5.07 -17.42
C ALA A 104 -22.94 6.45 -17.20
N PRO A 105 -23.18 7.23 -18.26
CA PRO A 105 -23.60 8.62 -18.13
C PRO A 105 -25.04 8.77 -17.60
N LEU A 106 -25.92 7.79 -17.84
CA LEU A 106 -27.34 7.88 -17.49
C LEU A 106 -27.70 7.15 -16.18
N THR A 107 -27.27 5.90 -16.06
CA THR A 107 -27.57 4.99 -14.94
C THR A 107 -26.62 3.80 -14.96
N GLY A 108 -26.62 3.00 -13.89
CA GLY A 108 -25.79 1.80 -13.76
C GLY A 108 -24.36 2.09 -13.33
N ASN A 109 -23.54 1.05 -13.20
CA ASN A 109 -22.12 1.19 -12.89
C ASN A 109 -21.32 1.45 -14.17
N GLY A 110 -20.17 2.09 -14.00
CA GLY A 110 -19.18 2.20 -15.06
C GLY A 110 -18.74 0.83 -15.56
N GLY A 111 -18.37 0.77 -16.83
CA GLY A 111 -17.92 -0.42 -17.52
C GLY A 111 -16.45 -0.77 -17.24
N PHE A 112 -15.90 -1.61 -18.09
CA PHE A 112 -14.54 -2.14 -17.96
C PHE A 112 -13.70 -1.84 -19.19
N VAL A 113 -12.47 -1.38 -18.98
CA VAL A 113 -11.47 -1.20 -20.04
C VAL A 113 -10.28 -2.09 -19.76
N ASP A 114 -9.76 -2.77 -20.76
CA ASP A 114 -8.64 -3.70 -20.67
C ASP A 114 -7.59 -3.36 -21.74
N THR A 115 -6.36 -3.10 -21.30
CA THR A 115 -5.19 -2.94 -22.15
C THR A 115 -4.13 -3.94 -21.69
N SER A 116 -4.09 -5.12 -22.33
CA SER A 116 -3.24 -6.25 -21.95
C SER A 116 -2.35 -6.68 -23.11
N ALA A 117 -1.05 -6.78 -22.90
CA ALA A 117 -0.06 -7.32 -23.85
C ALA A 117 1.30 -7.48 -23.16
N ALA A 118 2.28 -8.12 -23.81
CA ALA A 118 3.65 -8.12 -23.30
C ALA A 118 4.18 -6.69 -23.07
N HIS A 119 3.81 -5.77 -23.97
CA HIS A 119 4.12 -4.35 -23.89
C HIS A 119 2.85 -3.51 -24.06
N VAL A 120 2.52 -2.68 -23.08
CA VAL A 120 1.41 -1.72 -23.16
C VAL A 120 1.98 -0.31 -23.22
N LYS A 121 1.78 0.36 -24.35
CA LYS A 121 2.17 1.76 -24.55
C LYS A 121 0.92 2.63 -24.53
N LEU A 122 0.89 3.57 -23.62
CA LEU A 122 -0.19 4.53 -23.47
C LEU A 122 0.26 5.85 -24.09
N ASP A 123 -0.57 6.43 -24.94
CA ASP A 123 -0.33 7.76 -25.47
C ASP A 123 -0.58 8.82 -24.38
N ASP A 124 0.22 9.87 -24.33
CA ASP A 124 0.10 10.93 -23.32
C ASP A 124 -1.27 11.64 -23.37
N ALA A 125 -1.93 11.66 -24.54
CA ALA A 125 -3.26 12.24 -24.74
C ALA A 125 -4.40 11.20 -24.66
N LEU A 126 -4.09 9.92 -24.35
CA LEU A 126 -5.10 8.88 -24.16
C LEU A 126 -6.13 9.31 -23.10
N LYS A 127 -7.41 9.22 -23.45
CA LYS A 127 -8.52 9.43 -22.52
C LYS A 127 -9.20 8.10 -22.24
N VAL A 128 -9.21 7.68 -20.98
CA VAL A 128 -9.97 6.52 -20.52
C VAL A 128 -10.99 6.95 -19.49
N THR A 129 -12.26 6.64 -19.72
CA THR A 129 -13.32 6.91 -18.74
C THR A 129 -14.20 5.69 -18.51
N THR A 130 -14.42 5.38 -17.24
CA THR A 130 -15.39 4.40 -16.76
C THR A 130 -16.32 5.05 -15.72
N ALA A 131 -16.48 6.38 -15.79
CA ALA A 131 -17.24 7.13 -14.81
C ALA A 131 -18.70 6.68 -14.77
N SER A 132 -19.31 6.70 -13.58
CA SER A 132 -20.77 6.58 -13.46
C SER A 132 -21.35 7.81 -12.79
N SER A 133 -22.50 8.28 -13.28
CA SER A 133 -23.22 9.41 -12.67
C SER A 133 -24.06 9.01 -11.45
N LYS A 134 -24.43 7.73 -11.32
CA LYS A 134 -25.37 7.23 -10.28
C LYS A 134 -24.94 5.92 -9.61
N GLY A 135 -23.92 5.26 -10.14
CA GLY A 135 -23.39 3.99 -9.65
C GLY A 135 -21.91 4.10 -9.31
N GLN A 136 -21.26 2.96 -9.20
CA GLN A 136 -19.82 2.90 -8.97
C GLN A 136 -19.06 3.17 -10.26
N THR A 137 -17.96 3.91 -10.17
CA THR A 137 -16.97 4.03 -11.27
C THR A 137 -16.42 2.64 -11.60
N GLY A 138 -16.32 2.34 -12.88
CA GLY A 138 -15.77 1.08 -13.35
C GLY A 138 -14.25 1.04 -13.32
N THR A 139 -13.65 0.01 -13.92
CA THR A 139 -12.21 -0.24 -13.82
C THR A 139 -11.54 -0.22 -15.18
N TRP A 140 -10.33 0.32 -15.22
CA TRP A 140 -9.39 0.15 -16.30
C TRP A 140 -8.21 -0.71 -15.86
N LEU A 141 -8.04 -1.87 -16.49
CA LEU A 141 -6.91 -2.77 -16.32
C LEU A 141 -5.80 -2.47 -17.33
N ILE A 142 -4.59 -2.31 -16.82
CA ILE A 142 -3.33 -2.19 -17.56
C ILE A 142 -2.49 -3.42 -17.18
N ASP A 143 -2.30 -4.36 -18.10
CA ASP A 143 -1.60 -5.64 -17.81
C ASP A 143 -0.40 -5.88 -18.74
N PRO A 144 0.74 -5.23 -18.49
CA PRO A 144 2.04 -5.55 -19.10
C PRO A 144 2.84 -6.58 -18.28
N THR A 145 4.04 -6.93 -18.78
CA THR A 145 4.97 -7.82 -18.04
C THR A 145 5.63 -7.14 -16.85
N ASP A 146 6.03 -5.87 -16.97
CA ASP A 146 6.60 -5.01 -15.94
C ASP A 146 5.92 -3.63 -16.01
N TYR A 147 5.93 -2.85 -14.91
CA TYR A 147 5.40 -1.48 -14.95
C TYR A 147 6.16 -0.49 -14.07
N THR A 148 6.53 0.65 -14.66
CA THR A 148 7.21 1.75 -13.99
C THR A 148 6.51 3.07 -14.27
N ILE A 149 6.01 3.71 -13.21
CA ILE A 149 5.47 5.06 -13.25
C ILE A 149 6.63 6.03 -12.96
N ALA A 150 7.00 6.87 -13.92
CA ALA A 150 8.10 7.81 -13.77
C ALA A 150 7.91 9.05 -14.65
N ALA A 151 8.41 10.22 -14.21
CA ALA A 151 8.36 11.44 -15.00
C ALA A 151 9.14 11.33 -16.32
N THR A 152 10.20 10.52 -16.33
CA THR A 152 11.03 10.22 -17.51
C THR A 152 11.49 8.76 -17.45
N GLY A 153 11.54 8.07 -18.59
CA GLY A 153 12.10 6.72 -18.69
C GLY A 153 11.27 5.60 -18.05
N GLY A 154 10.02 5.89 -17.66
CA GLY A 154 9.02 4.90 -17.28
C GLY A 154 8.00 4.66 -18.40
N ASP A 155 6.98 3.85 -18.11
CA ASP A 155 5.89 3.53 -19.04
C ASP A 155 4.87 4.66 -19.15
N GLN A 156 4.61 5.36 -18.04
CA GLN A 156 3.75 6.56 -17.95
C GLN A 156 4.13 7.45 -16.77
N THR A 157 3.66 8.70 -16.82
CA THR A 157 3.91 9.70 -15.76
C THR A 157 2.89 9.61 -14.62
N GLY A 158 3.25 10.13 -13.44
CA GLY A 158 2.30 10.25 -12.33
C GLY A 158 1.19 11.28 -12.62
N ALA A 159 1.48 12.30 -13.42
CA ALA A 159 0.50 13.27 -13.91
C ALA A 159 -0.56 12.63 -14.82
N PHE A 160 -0.18 11.66 -15.65
CA PHE A 160 -1.11 10.87 -16.46
C PHE A 160 -2.12 10.13 -15.57
N PHE A 161 -1.64 9.38 -14.58
CA PHE A 161 -2.51 8.66 -13.65
C PHE A 161 -3.37 9.56 -12.77
N THR A 162 -2.82 10.69 -12.33
CA THR A 162 -3.55 11.75 -11.61
C THR A 162 -4.77 12.22 -12.42
N ASN A 163 -4.65 12.32 -13.75
CA ASN A 163 -5.77 12.68 -14.60
C ASN A 163 -6.72 11.51 -14.85
N ALA A 164 -6.21 10.30 -15.12
CA ALA A 164 -7.04 9.12 -15.36
C ALA A 164 -7.94 8.78 -14.16
N LEU A 165 -7.39 8.88 -12.94
CA LEU A 165 -8.10 8.60 -11.69
C LEU A 165 -9.24 9.59 -11.39
N LYS A 166 -9.43 10.67 -12.16
CA LYS A 166 -10.59 11.57 -12.01
C LYS A 166 -11.91 10.90 -12.42
N SER A 167 -11.85 9.95 -13.36
CA SER A 167 -13.05 9.36 -13.96
C SER A 167 -13.04 7.83 -14.02
N THR A 168 -12.01 7.19 -13.48
CA THR A 168 -11.76 5.77 -13.67
C THR A 168 -11.02 5.19 -12.46
N SER A 169 -11.41 4.00 -11.99
CA SER A 169 -10.54 3.22 -11.10
C SER A 169 -9.48 2.52 -11.94
N VAL A 170 -8.21 2.62 -11.55
CA VAL A 170 -7.08 2.09 -12.33
C VAL A 170 -6.50 0.86 -11.63
N GLN A 171 -6.38 -0.25 -12.36
CA GLN A 171 -5.66 -1.44 -11.95
C GLN A 171 -4.43 -1.62 -12.84
N ILE A 172 -3.25 -1.54 -12.24
CA ILE A 172 -1.98 -1.89 -12.88
C ILE A 172 -1.62 -3.30 -12.45
N GLN A 173 -1.43 -4.18 -13.40
CA GLN A 173 -1.12 -5.58 -13.17
C GLN A 173 0.16 -5.95 -13.92
N SER A 174 1.06 -6.64 -13.24
CA SER A 174 2.32 -7.15 -13.78
C SER A 174 2.52 -8.55 -13.23
N ILE A 175 1.70 -9.49 -13.70
CA ILE A 175 1.70 -10.91 -13.23
C ILE A 175 2.08 -11.92 -14.31
N SER A 176 2.20 -11.46 -15.55
CA SER A 176 2.44 -12.29 -16.73
C SER A 176 3.90 -12.22 -17.21
N GLY A 177 4.81 -11.75 -16.35
CA GLY A 177 6.24 -11.64 -16.65
C GLY A 177 6.92 -13.00 -16.86
N GLY A 178 7.83 -13.06 -17.84
CA GLY A 178 8.61 -14.24 -18.18
C GLY A 178 10.02 -14.26 -17.54
N THR A 179 10.90 -15.14 -18.02
CA THR A 179 12.31 -15.14 -17.63
C THR A 179 12.99 -13.82 -18.02
N GLY A 180 13.57 -13.13 -17.03
CA GLY A 180 14.29 -11.86 -17.25
C GLY A 180 13.51 -10.59 -16.89
N THR A 181 12.21 -10.69 -16.58
CA THR A 181 11.43 -9.59 -16.00
C THR A 181 11.36 -9.76 -14.48
N LEU A 182 11.46 -8.66 -13.73
CA LEU A 182 11.34 -8.73 -12.28
C LEU A 182 9.87 -8.85 -11.84
N GLY A 183 8.90 -8.49 -12.67
CA GLY A 183 7.49 -8.50 -12.30
C GLY A 183 7.18 -7.58 -11.12
N ASP A 184 7.96 -6.50 -11.01
CA ASP A 184 7.82 -5.46 -10.00
C ASP A 184 6.96 -4.31 -10.56
N ILE A 185 6.23 -3.63 -9.68
CA ILE A 185 5.62 -2.33 -9.98
C ILE A 185 6.39 -1.23 -9.26
N ASN A 186 6.90 -0.25 -10.00
CA ASN A 186 7.69 0.86 -9.46
C ASN A 186 6.95 2.19 -9.60
N VAL A 187 6.75 2.89 -8.48
CA VAL A 187 6.20 4.25 -8.46
C VAL A 187 7.31 5.24 -8.17
N ASN A 188 7.84 5.83 -9.24
CA ASN A 188 8.95 6.79 -9.25
C ASN A 188 8.50 8.22 -9.63
N ASP A 189 7.19 8.47 -9.64
CA ASP A 189 6.60 9.80 -9.82
C ASP A 189 5.35 9.94 -8.95
N THR A 190 5.02 11.17 -8.57
CA THR A 190 3.91 11.45 -7.65
C THR A 190 2.57 11.23 -8.36
N ILE A 191 1.65 10.53 -7.70
CA ILE A 191 0.24 10.40 -8.15
C ILE A 191 -0.65 11.07 -7.11
N SER A 192 -1.52 11.98 -7.53
CA SER A 192 -2.50 12.65 -6.66
C SER A 192 -3.91 12.33 -7.11
N TRP A 193 -4.78 11.88 -6.21
CA TRP A 193 -6.17 11.56 -6.54
C TRP A 193 -7.12 11.76 -5.36
N SER A 194 -8.39 12.05 -5.64
CA SER A 194 -9.39 12.39 -4.61
C SER A 194 -10.63 11.49 -4.61
N ALA A 195 -10.72 10.58 -5.57
CA ALA A 195 -11.79 9.60 -5.73
C ALA A 195 -11.26 8.41 -6.54
N ASN A 196 -12.04 7.32 -6.59
CA ASN A 196 -11.70 6.06 -7.27
C ASN A 196 -10.54 5.29 -6.61
N GLN A 197 -10.34 4.06 -7.07
CA GLN A 197 -9.30 3.18 -6.56
C GLN A 197 -8.09 3.15 -7.49
N LEU A 198 -6.90 3.24 -6.90
CA LEU A 198 -5.66 2.78 -7.53
C LEU A 198 -5.35 1.38 -6.98
N LYS A 199 -5.27 0.39 -7.85
CA LYS A 199 -4.90 -0.99 -7.51
C LYS A 199 -3.61 -1.37 -8.24
N MET A 200 -2.66 -1.95 -7.51
CA MET A 200 -1.41 -2.48 -8.06
C MET A 200 -1.29 -3.97 -7.70
N THR A 201 -1.12 -4.81 -8.71
CA THR A 201 -0.99 -6.26 -8.57
C THR A 201 0.32 -6.71 -9.23
N ALA A 202 1.35 -6.99 -8.41
CA ALA A 202 2.68 -7.35 -8.86
C ALA A 202 3.00 -8.83 -8.64
N GLN A 203 3.69 -9.43 -9.59
CA GLN A 203 4.27 -10.77 -9.49
C GLN A 203 5.24 -10.87 -8.30
N ASN A 204 6.06 -9.83 -8.11
CA ASN A 204 7.04 -9.71 -7.03
C ASN A 204 6.75 -8.49 -6.16
N ASN A 205 7.59 -7.45 -6.16
CA ASN A 205 7.48 -6.34 -5.22
C ASN A 205 6.66 -5.17 -5.79
N ILE A 206 6.14 -4.37 -4.86
CA ILE A 206 5.64 -3.04 -5.18
C ILE A 206 6.57 -2.03 -4.49
N ASN A 207 7.14 -1.11 -5.26
CA ASN A 207 8.10 -0.13 -4.77
C ASN A 207 7.53 1.28 -4.88
N ILE A 208 7.18 1.89 -3.74
CA ILE A 208 6.69 3.27 -3.67
C ILE A 208 7.85 4.19 -3.34
N ASN A 209 8.50 4.73 -4.37
CA ASN A 209 9.67 5.60 -4.27
C ASN A 209 9.34 7.09 -4.31
N GLN A 210 8.13 7.45 -4.75
CA GLN A 210 7.60 8.82 -4.74
C GLN A 210 6.22 8.88 -4.06
N PRO A 211 5.79 10.04 -3.56
CA PRO A 211 4.56 10.16 -2.80
C PRO A 211 3.31 9.73 -3.57
N LEU A 212 2.39 9.09 -2.86
CA LEU A 212 1.03 8.86 -3.30
C LEU A 212 0.11 9.76 -2.48
N ARG A 213 -0.70 10.60 -3.14
CA ARG A 213 -1.48 11.66 -2.51
C ARG A 213 -2.98 11.39 -2.67
N GLY A 214 -3.52 10.46 -1.88
CA GLY A 214 -4.94 10.13 -1.84
C GLY A 214 -5.71 11.04 -0.88
N ALA A 215 -6.84 11.60 -1.34
CA ALA A 215 -7.74 12.43 -0.54
C ALA A 215 -9.22 12.08 -0.80
N GLY A 216 -10.17 12.75 -0.13
CA GLY A 216 -11.59 12.58 -0.40
C GLY A 216 -12.06 11.13 -0.19
N THR A 217 -12.48 10.48 -1.27
CA THR A 217 -12.91 9.06 -1.28
C THR A 217 -11.92 8.15 -2.01
N ALA A 218 -10.67 8.58 -2.17
CA ALA A 218 -9.59 7.77 -2.72
C ALA A 218 -9.37 6.48 -1.93
N SER A 219 -9.09 5.38 -2.63
CA SER A 219 -8.61 4.13 -2.01
C SER A 219 -7.43 3.52 -2.76
N LEU A 220 -6.65 2.70 -2.05
CA LEU A 220 -5.45 2.04 -2.55
C LEU A 220 -5.46 0.54 -2.19
N ALA A 221 -5.15 -0.31 -3.17
CA ALA A 221 -5.01 -1.75 -2.97
C ALA A 221 -3.66 -2.24 -3.52
N LEU A 222 -2.89 -2.94 -2.68
CA LEU A 222 -1.57 -3.47 -3.03
C LEU A 222 -1.53 -5.00 -2.93
N GLU A 223 -1.47 -5.68 -4.06
CA GLU A 223 -1.31 -7.13 -4.13
C GLU A 223 0.09 -7.46 -4.64
N TYR A 224 0.92 -8.10 -3.82
CA TYR A 224 2.34 -8.33 -4.13
C TYR A 224 2.72 -9.79 -3.92
N GLY A 225 3.81 -10.22 -4.54
CA GLY A 225 4.29 -11.59 -4.52
C GLY A 225 3.36 -12.58 -5.21
N GLN A 226 2.55 -12.13 -6.16
CA GLN A 226 1.46 -12.92 -6.75
C GLN A 226 1.93 -14.12 -7.58
N GLN A 227 3.23 -14.24 -7.88
CA GLN A 227 3.77 -15.46 -8.50
C GLN A 227 3.64 -16.70 -7.60
N ALA A 228 3.79 -16.48 -6.29
CA ALA A 228 3.90 -17.53 -5.29
C ALA A 228 2.70 -17.53 -4.35
N VAL A 229 2.55 -18.63 -3.62
CA VAL A 229 1.65 -18.67 -2.46
C VAL A 229 2.16 -17.76 -1.35
N ALA A 230 1.34 -17.42 -0.37
CA ALA A 230 1.72 -16.55 0.75
C ALA A 230 2.79 -17.19 1.65
N ALA A 231 2.73 -18.51 1.83
CA ALA A 231 3.67 -19.25 2.66
C ALA A 231 5.11 -19.09 2.15
N SER A 232 6.02 -18.67 3.03
CA SER A 232 7.44 -18.41 2.74
C SER A 232 7.70 -17.36 1.66
N ASN A 233 6.70 -16.55 1.31
CA ASN A 233 6.85 -15.49 0.33
C ASN A 233 7.62 -14.30 0.92
N THR A 234 8.68 -13.89 0.25
CA THR A 234 9.57 -12.82 0.69
C THR A 234 9.32 -11.48 0.01
N ALA A 235 8.35 -11.43 -0.92
CA ALA A 235 7.97 -10.21 -1.60
C ALA A 235 7.44 -9.15 -0.60
N LYS A 236 7.65 -7.88 -0.92
CA LYS A 236 7.25 -6.75 -0.09
C LYS A 236 6.55 -5.67 -0.91
N TYR A 237 5.71 -4.90 -0.22
CA TYR A 237 5.44 -3.52 -0.62
C TYR A 237 6.37 -2.59 0.18
N ASN A 238 7.27 -1.94 -0.52
CA ASN A 238 8.30 -1.07 0.03
C ASN A 238 7.83 0.39 -0.01
N VAL A 239 7.81 1.04 1.15
CA VAL A 239 7.40 2.43 1.29
C VAL A 239 8.63 3.30 1.57
N LYS A 240 9.04 4.11 0.59
CA LYS A 240 10.16 5.06 0.72
C LYS A 240 9.71 6.52 0.68
N ALA A 241 8.45 6.76 0.37
CA ALA A 241 7.80 8.06 0.35
C ALA A 241 6.40 7.94 0.97
N GLU A 242 5.87 9.06 1.48
CA GLU A 242 4.57 9.11 2.14
C GLU A 242 3.44 8.63 1.22
N ILE A 243 2.52 7.84 1.80
CA ILE A 243 1.26 7.47 1.17
C ILE A 243 0.13 8.13 1.96
N ASP A 244 -0.39 9.23 1.43
CA ASP A 244 -1.53 9.94 2.02
C ASP A 244 -2.82 9.23 1.64
N LEU A 245 -3.70 8.99 2.61
CA LEU A 245 -5.01 8.37 2.39
C LEU A 245 -6.06 8.98 3.32
N PRO A 246 -7.33 9.08 2.90
CA PRO A 246 -8.41 9.51 3.77
C PRO A 246 -8.69 8.46 4.87
N SER A 247 -9.11 8.93 6.06
CA SER A 247 -9.49 8.05 7.16
C SER A 247 -10.59 7.06 6.77
N GLY A 248 -10.55 5.84 7.30
CA GLY A 248 -11.52 4.78 7.02
C GLY A 248 -10.91 3.56 6.33
N GLN A 249 -11.75 2.73 5.71
CA GLN A 249 -11.33 1.45 5.09
C GLN A 249 -10.82 1.65 3.65
N ASN A 250 -9.83 2.52 3.48
CA ASN A 250 -9.35 2.96 2.16
C ASN A 250 -8.02 2.31 1.74
N PHE A 251 -7.49 1.38 2.54
CA PHE A 251 -6.25 0.68 2.23
C PHE A 251 -6.39 -0.83 2.43
N SER A 252 -5.87 -1.59 1.46
CA SER A 252 -5.85 -3.04 1.55
C SER A 252 -4.57 -3.64 0.95
N THR A 253 -4.17 -4.79 1.47
CA THR A 253 -3.01 -5.53 0.96
C THR A 253 -3.27 -7.02 0.83
N LYS A 254 -2.54 -7.68 -0.08
CA LYS A 254 -2.55 -9.15 -0.22
C LYS A 254 -1.15 -9.64 -0.60
N LEU A 255 -0.61 -10.57 0.18
CA LEU A 255 0.67 -11.24 -0.12
C LEU A 255 0.40 -12.62 -0.71
N GLY A 256 0.94 -12.91 -1.88
CA GLY A 256 0.79 -14.20 -2.54
C GLY A 256 -0.58 -14.43 -3.17
N ARG A 257 -0.64 -15.34 -4.15
CA ARG A 257 -1.87 -15.61 -4.93
C ARG A 257 -3.04 -16.15 -4.09
N ASP A 258 -2.71 -16.92 -3.05
CA ASP A 258 -3.65 -17.56 -2.12
C ASP A 258 -3.72 -16.85 -0.75
N GLY A 259 -3.01 -15.73 -0.57
CA GLY A 259 -3.04 -14.97 0.67
C GLY A 259 -4.41 -14.35 0.94
N ALA A 260 -4.73 -14.17 2.22
CA ALA A 260 -5.93 -13.45 2.62
C ALA A 260 -5.78 -11.95 2.35
N LEU A 261 -6.88 -11.31 1.92
CA LEU A 261 -6.95 -9.85 1.85
C LEU A 261 -6.90 -9.26 3.26
N THR A 262 -5.97 -8.35 3.49
CA THR A 262 -5.86 -7.60 4.74
C THR A 262 -6.40 -6.19 4.51
N ASN A 263 -7.55 -5.89 5.11
CA ASN A 263 -8.10 -4.52 5.11
C ASN A 263 -7.56 -3.75 6.31
N TYR A 264 -7.13 -2.52 6.08
CA TYR A 264 -6.62 -1.62 7.10
C TYR A 264 -7.59 -0.47 7.35
N THR A 265 -7.65 -0.04 8.61
CA THR A 265 -8.24 1.22 9.00
C THR A 265 -7.18 2.31 8.91
N VAL A 266 -7.39 3.26 7.99
CA VAL A 266 -6.57 4.46 7.87
C VAL A 266 -6.95 5.43 8.99
N ILE A 267 -5.96 5.89 9.75
CA ILE A 267 -6.12 6.88 10.81
C ILE A 267 -5.31 8.14 10.52
N ASN A 268 -5.95 9.30 10.61
CA ASN A 268 -5.33 10.60 10.35
C ASN A 268 -5.43 11.55 11.55
N THR A 269 -5.93 11.08 12.69
CA THR A 269 -6.19 11.93 13.85
C THR A 269 -5.64 11.30 15.13
N LEU A 270 -5.20 12.17 16.04
CA LEU A 270 -4.75 11.78 17.38
C LEU A 270 -5.89 11.23 18.24
N GLY A 271 -7.09 11.83 18.11
CA GLY A 271 -8.21 11.63 19.02
C GLY A 271 -8.13 12.49 20.29
N ALA A 272 -9.06 12.27 21.21
CA ALA A 272 -9.06 12.87 22.54
C ALA A 272 -8.53 11.88 23.60
N ALA A 273 -8.10 12.38 24.77
CA ALA A 273 -7.59 11.55 25.87
C ALA A 273 -8.51 10.38 26.26
N THR A 274 -9.82 10.61 26.19
CA THR A 274 -10.89 9.65 26.51
C THR A 274 -11.37 8.84 25.31
N SER A 275 -10.71 8.92 24.15
CA SER A 275 -11.17 8.23 22.95
C SER A 275 -11.23 6.71 23.14
N THR A 276 -12.34 6.14 22.65
CA THR A 276 -12.60 4.71 22.56
C THR A 276 -12.97 4.27 21.15
N SER A 277 -12.73 5.11 20.15
CA SER A 277 -13.28 4.96 18.79
C SER A 277 -12.68 3.79 18.00
N GLY A 278 -11.42 3.42 18.29
CA GLY A 278 -10.65 2.51 17.45
C GLY A 278 -10.34 3.06 16.05
N THR A 279 -10.60 4.34 15.78
CA THR A 279 -10.42 4.99 14.46
C THR A 279 -9.55 6.26 14.53
N ASP A 280 -8.96 6.50 15.69
CA ASP A 280 -7.94 7.53 15.95
C ASP A 280 -6.82 6.93 16.82
N LEU A 281 -5.66 7.60 16.87
CA LEU A 281 -4.45 7.07 17.51
C LEU A 281 -4.66 6.69 18.98
N GLN A 282 -5.32 7.54 19.77
CA GLN A 282 -5.57 7.28 21.19
C GLN A 282 -6.64 6.18 21.39
N GLY A 283 -7.62 6.09 20.48
CA GLY A 283 -8.68 5.10 20.48
C GLY A 283 -8.18 3.67 20.21
N LEU A 284 -7.01 3.51 19.58
CA LEU A 284 -6.41 2.20 19.28
C LEU A 284 -6.16 1.34 20.52
N LYS A 285 -6.07 1.93 21.71
CA LYS A 285 -5.98 1.18 22.98
C LYS A 285 -7.15 0.20 23.20
N ASN A 286 -8.27 0.38 22.48
CA ASN A 286 -9.45 -0.50 22.54
C ASN A 286 -9.60 -1.41 21.30
N ALA A 287 -8.68 -1.38 20.34
CA ALA A 287 -8.78 -2.11 19.08
C ALA A 287 -7.48 -2.89 18.78
N LEU A 288 -7.01 -3.64 19.78
CA LEU A 288 -5.63 -4.16 19.84
C LEU A 288 -5.29 -5.25 18.80
N SER A 289 -6.28 -5.86 18.16
CA SER A 289 -6.11 -6.86 17.10
C SER A 289 -6.34 -6.32 15.69
N GLY A 290 -6.62 -5.02 15.54
CA GLY A 290 -6.92 -4.41 14.25
C GLY A 290 -5.68 -4.17 13.38
N ASN A 291 -5.92 -3.93 12.08
CA ASN A 291 -4.89 -3.53 11.14
C ASN A 291 -5.04 -2.03 10.88
N PHE A 292 -4.02 -1.25 11.20
CA PHE A 292 -4.05 0.21 11.13
C PHE A 292 -2.94 0.73 10.25
N VAL A 293 -3.23 1.82 9.54
CA VAL A 293 -2.21 2.61 8.88
C VAL A 293 -2.36 4.09 9.18
N LEU A 294 -1.26 4.83 9.20
CA LEU A 294 -1.34 6.28 9.14
C LEU A 294 -1.60 6.72 7.70
N GLY A 295 -2.59 7.58 7.47
CA GLY A 295 -2.80 8.24 6.18
C GLY A 295 -2.35 9.70 6.18
N ALA A 296 -1.85 10.19 7.30
CA ALA A 296 -1.25 11.51 7.46
C ALA A 296 -0.34 11.55 8.70
N ASN A 297 0.56 12.54 8.74
CA ASN A 297 1.31 12.89 9.94
C ASN A 297 0.38 13.27 11.10
N ILE A 298 0.73 12.87 12.33
CA ILE A 298 -0.06 13.16 13.54
C ILE A 298 0.75 14.07 14.48
N ASP A 299 0.17 15.21 14.85
CA ASP A 299 0.67 16.03 15.96
C ASP A 299 0.06 15.54 17.28
N ALA A 300 0.92 15.02 18.15
CA ALA A 300 0.60 14.49 19.47
C ALA A 300 1.09 15.40 20.62
N THR A 301 1.51 16.63 20.36
CA THR A 301 2.03 17.56 21.38
C THR A 301 1.04 17.84 22.52
N VAL A 302 -0.26 17.85 22.18
CA VAL A 302 -1.35 18.10 23.14
C VAL A 302 -1.42 17.02 24.23
N THR A 303 -0.86 15.82 24.00
CA THR A 303 -0.92 14.73 24.97
C THR A 303 -0.21 15.09 26.26
N SER A 304 0.74 16.04 26.26
CA SER A 304 1.42 16.54 27.47
C SER A 304 0.48 17.02 28.59
N THR A 305 -0.75 17.39 28.26
CA THR A 305 -1.78 17.84 29.21
C THR A 305 -2.76 16.74 29.62
N TRP A 306 -2.71 15.57 28.97
CA TRP A 306 -3.64 14.49 29.18
C TRP A 306 -3.35 13.72 30.47
N ASN A 307 -4.38 13.07 31.01
CA ASN A 307 -4.26 12.13 32.12
C ASN A 307 -3.51 12.71 33.33
N ALA A 308 -3.87 13.93 33.73
CA ALA A 308 -3.20 14.67 34.81
C ALA A 308 -1.68 14.84 34.60
N GLY A 309 -1.26 15.05 33.34
CA GLY A 309 0.14 15.21 32.96
C GLY A 309 0.88 13.88 32.69
N LEU A 310 0.19 12.73 32.82
CA LEU A 310 0.78 11.42 32.47
C LEU A 310 0.83 11.17 30.96
N GLY A 311 0.21 12.01 30.14
CA GLY A 311 0.38 11.90 28.71
C GLY A 311 -0.64 10.98 28.03
N PHE A 312 -0.26 10.52 26.84
CA PHE A 312 -0.91 9.50 26.04
C PHE A 312 -0.99 8.17 26.79
N THR A 313 -2.16 7.52 26.74
CA THR A 313 -2.29 6.13 27.22
C THR A 313 -1.79 5.19 26.13
N SER A 314 -0.68 4.49 26.39
CA SER A 314 -0.05 3.58 25.44
C SER A 314 -1.00 2.53 24.85
N ILE A 315 -0.73 2.15 23.60
CA ILE A 315 -1.48 1.11 22.89
C ILE A 315 -1.00 -0.26 23.39
N GLY A 316 -1.91 -1.02 23.99
CA GLY A 316 -1.60 -2.32 24.60
C GLY A 316 -0.98 -2.18 25.99
N THR A 317 -1.09 -3.24 26.78
CA THR A 317 -0.55 -3.38 28.13
C THR A 317 0.18 -4.70 28.27
N ASN A 318 0.93 -4.90 29.37
CA ASN A 318 1.59 -6.18 29.64
C ASN A 318 0.61 -7.38 29.66
N SER A 319 -0.63 -7.16 30.13
CA SER A 319 -1.65 -8.21 30.20
C SER A 319 -2.43 -8.38 28.90
N VAL A 320 -2.56 -7.33 28.10
CA VAL A 320 -3.29 -7.34 26.83
C VAL A 320 -2.46 -6.60 25.78
N PRO A 321 -1.51 -7.28 25.11
CA PRO A 321 -0.64 -6.66 24.12
C PRO A 321 -1.40 -6.29 22.84
N PHE A 322 -0.81 -5.38 22.06
CA PHE A 322 -1.21 -5.18 20.67
C PHE A 322 -0.80 -6.40 19.83
N THR A 323 -1.78 -7.05 19.20
CA THR A 323 -1.61 -8.27 18.38
C THR A 323 -1.79 -8.02 16.89
N GLY A 324 -2.29 -6.82 16.53
CA GLY A 324 -2.60 -6.44 15.16
C GLY A 324 -1.39 -6.01 14.32
N GLN A 325 -1.67 -5.21 13.28
CA GLN A 325 -0.65 -4.63 12.40
C GLN A 325 -0.75 -3.11 12.43
N PHE A 326 0.39 -2.43 12.50
CA PHE A 326 0.46 -0.97 12.41
C PHE A 326 1.55 -0.57 11.39
N ASP A 327 1.15 0.10 10.31
CA ASP A 327 2.06 0.64 9.30
C ASP A 327 1.98 2.17 9.26
N GLY A 328 3.10 2.86 9.48
CA GLY A 328 3.13 4.31 9.39
C GLY A 328 3.04 4.85 7.96
N LEU A 329 3.20 4.02 6.92
CA LEU A 329 3.15 4.40 5.50
C LEU A 329 4.01 5.63 5.14
N GLY A 330 5.13 5.81 5.85
CA GLY A 330 6.05 6.94 5.67
C GLY A 330 5.73 8.18 6.51
N HIS A 331 4.61 8.18 7.25
CA HIS A 331 4.21 9.25 8.15
C HIS A 331 4.88 9.18 9.52
N VAL A 332 4.84 10.30 10.23
CA VAL A 332 5.39 10.48 11.57
C VAL A 332 4.33 10.90 12.59
N ILE A 333 4.59 10.52 13.84
CA ILE A 333 3.89 11.04 15.02
C ILE A 333 4.85 11.99 15.73
N THR A 334 4.44 13.24 15.94
CA THR A 334 5.30 14.29 16.51
C THR A 334 4.86 14.66 17.92
N GLY A 335 5.81 14.84 18.85
CA GLY A 335 5.56 15.46 20.15
C GLY A 335 4.82 14.58 21.15
N LEU A 336 4.76 13.26 20.95
CA LEU A 336 4.06 12.34 21.84
C LEU A 336 4.63 12.41 23.26
N ASN A 337 3.82 12.85 24.23
CA ASN A 337 4.12 12.69 25.65
C ASN A 337 3.45 11.42 26.20
N SER A 338 4.18 10.57 26.94
CA SER A 338 3.63 9.41 27.64
C SER A 338 4.48 9.08 28.86
N SER A 339 3.85 8.96 30.03
CA SER A 339 4.54 8.78 31.30
C SER A 339 3.84 7.77 32.20
N THR A 340 4.59 7.17 33.11
CA THR A 340 4.04 6.23 34.09
C THR A 340 4.70 6.37 35.46
N THR A 341 3.88 6.17 36.51
CA THR A 341 4.31 6.11 37.91
C THR A 341 3.98 4.76 38.57
N SER A 342 3.37 3.84 37.82
CA SER A 342 2.92 2.55 38.33
C SER A 342 4.08 1.55 38.39
N ALA A 343 4.15 0.75 39.46
CA ALA A 343 5.23 -0.22 39.71
C ALA A 343 5.58 -1.12 38.50
N ALA A 344 4.57 -1.70 37.86
CA ALA A 344 4.70 -2.52 36.64
C ALA A 344 4.16 -1.80 35.39
N GLY A 345 4.24 -0.45 35.40
CA GLY A 345 3.69 0.40 34.36
C GLY A 345 4.49 0.35 33.06
N VAL A 346 3.82 0.72 31.97
CA VAL A 346 4.41 0.88 30.64
C VAL A 346 4.16 2.30 30.12
N ALA A 347 5.11 2.82 29.34
CA ALA A 347 4.95 4.10 28.63
C ALA A 347 5.70 4.09 27.29
N GLY A 348 5.15 4.82 26.32
CA GLY A 348 5.56 4.80 24.91
C GLY A 348 4.35 4.86 24.00
N LEU A 349 4.57 4.84 22.68
CA LEU A 349 3.45 4.70 21.73
C LEU A 349 2.70 3.37 21.96
N PHE A 350 3.45 2.28 22.05
CA PHE A 350 2.96 0.96 22.40
C PHE A 350 3.44 0.55 23.80
N GLY A 351 2.54 0.05 24.63
CA GLY A 351 2.88 -0.47 25.95
C GLY A 351 3.43 -1.89 25.85
N SER A 352 2.80 -2.74 25.02
CA SER A 352 3.29 -4.07 24.71
C SER A 352 2.84 -4.49 23.31
N ASN A 353 3.75 -5.06 22.52
CA ASN A 353 3.51 -5.52 21.15
C ASN A 353 3.86 -7.00 20.99
N THR A 354 2.94 -7.78 20.43
CA THR A 354 3.18 -9.12 19.87
C THR A 354 2.84 -9.17 18.37
N GLY A 355 2.31 -8.08 17.81
CA GLY A 355 1.96 -7.94 16.40
C GLY A 355 3.11 -7.41 15.54
N SER A 356 2.76 -6.72 14.46
CA SER A 356 3.71 -6.16 13.48
C SER A 356 3.64 -4.63 13.47
N LEU A 357 4.78 -3.99 13.69
CA LEU A 357 4.95 -2.54 13.65
C LEU A 357 5.96 -2.17 12.57
N ARG A 358 5.58 -1.33 11.59
CA ARG A 358 6.51 -0.97 10.52
C ARG A 358 6.34 0.43 9.95
N ASN A 359 7.42 0.96 9.36
CA ASN A 359 7.46 2.29 8.74
C ASN A 359 6.99 3.42 9.68
N ILE A 360 7.33 3.34 10.98
CA ILE A 360 6.86 4.27 12.01
C ILE A 360 7.97 5.27 12.34
N GLY A 361 7.71 6.56 12.14
CA GLY A 361 8.55 7.61 12.70
C GLY A 361 7.93 8.24 13.94
N LEU A 362 8.66 8.27 15.05
CA LEU A 362 8.30 9.03 16.25
C LEU A 362 9.28 10.18 16.45
N VAL A 363 8.79 11.41 16.32
CA VAL A 363 9.61 12.63 16.33
C VAL A 363 9.32 13.44 17.59
N ALA A 364 10.39 13.85 18.27
CA ALA A 364 10.36 14.60 19.51
C ALA A 364 9.45 14.02 20.63
N PRO A 365 9.43 12.70 20.90
CA PRO A 365 8.63 12.19 22.01
C PRO A 365 9.22 12.59 23.36
N VAL A 366 8.36 12.70 24.37
CA VAL A 366 8.75 12.89 25.76
C VAL A 366 8.19 11.73 26.56
N ILE A 367 9.03 10.74 26.83
CA ILE A 367 8.66 9.53 27.57
C ILE A 367 9.30 9.57 28.95
N ALA A 368 8.54 9.32 30.01
CA ALA A 368 9.07 9.33 31.36
C ALA A 368 8.55 8.19 32.25
N ALA A 369 9.42 7.71 33.15
CA ALA A 369 9.05 6.82 34.23
C ALA A 369 9.54 7.39 35.56
N ASN A 370 8.64 7.43 36.55
CA ASN A 370 8.98 7.69 37.95
C ASN A 370 8.37 6.60 38.81
N ILE A 371 9.05 5.44 38.85
CA ILE A 371 8.53 4.20 39.40
C ILE A 371 9.43 3.73 40.54
N ALA A 372 8.88 3.44 41.72
CA ALA A 372 9.63 2.92 42.86
C ALA A 372 9.87 1.39 42.80
N SER A 373 10.15 0.81 41.61
CA SER A 373 10.38 -0.63 41.44
C SER A 373 11.00 -0.99 40.09
N THR A 374 11.79 -2.07 40.03
CA THR A 374 12.52 -2.58 38.83
C THR A 374 11.65 -3.22 37.72
N GLN A 375 10.31 -3.15 37.82
CA GLN A 375 9.38 -3.95 37.02
C GLN A 375 8.72 -3.16 35.86
N GLY A 376 8.92 -1.85 35.80
CA GLY A 376 8.37 -1.00 34.75
C GLY A 376 9.21 -1.02 33.48
N ASN A 377 8.59 -0.77 32.34
CA ASN A 377 9.26 -0.73 31.03
C ASN A 377 8.83 0.53 30.27
N ILE A 378 9.76 1.30 29.73
CA ILE A 378 9.44 2.45 28.89
C ILE A 378 10.35 2.51 27.66
N ALA A 379 9.80 3.01 26.55
CA ALA A 379 10.59 3.45 25.40
C ALA A 379 9.79 4.38 24.51
N GLY A 380 10.44 4.97 23.50
CA GLY A 380 9.75 5.77 22.48
C GLY A 380 8.66 4.98 21.77
N LEU A 381 9.05 3.89 21.10
CA LEU A 381 8.12 3.12 20.26
C LEU A 381 7.35 2.08 21.07
N ALA A 382 8.04 1.13 21.70
CA ALA A 382 7.40 0.03 22.42
C ALA A 382 8.08 -0.25 23.76
N ALA A 383 7.33 -0.17 24.86
CA ALA A 383 7.88 -0.55 26.17
C ALA A 383 8.27 -2.03 26.21
N VAL A 384 7.43 -2.92 25.66
CA VAL A 384 7.74 -4.35 25.49
C VAL A 384 7.46 -4.79 24.06
N ASN A 385 8.38 -5.53 23.45
CA ASN A 385 8.21 -6.13 22.13
C ASN A 385 8.51 -7.63 22.13
N SER A 386 7.50 -8.43 21.79
CA SER A 386 7.61 -9.85 21.46
C SER A 386 7.20 -10.13 20.01
N GLY A 387 6.87 -9.08 19.24
CA GLY A 387 6.46 -9.16 17.83
C GLY A 387 7.58 -8.72 16.87
N ALA A 388 7.17 -8.24 15.70
CA ALA A 388 8.09 -7.74 14.67
C ALA A 388 8.07 -6.21 14.59
N ILE A 389 9.25 -5.59 14.58
CA ILE A 389 9.44 -4.16 14.35
C ILE A 389 10.38 -3.99 13.16
N SER A 390 9.99 -3.22 12.15
CA SER A 390 10.83 -2.97 10.98
C SER A 390 10.71 -1.54 10.45
N ASN A 391 11.82 -0.97 9.97
CA ASN A 391 11.84 0.39 9.40
C ASN A 391 11.19 1.43 10.35
N ALA A 392 11.55 1.40 11.63
CA ALA A 392 10.98 2.28 12.63
C ALA A 392 12.07 3.15 13.29
N TYR A 393 11.72 4.37 13.67
CA TYR A 393 12.69 5.25 14.30
C TYR A 393 12.10 6.16 15.35
N VAL A 394 12.96 6.53 16.30
CA VAL A 394 12.70 7.57 17.30
C VAL A 394 13.77 8.65 17.13
N SER A 395 13.36 9.90 16.99
CA SER A 395 14.29 11.02 16.77
C SER A 395 13.90 12.25 17.56
N GLY A 396 14.89 13.00 18.06
CA GLY A 396 14.63 14.15 18.94
C GLY A 396 13.95 13.75 20.26
N GLY A 397 13.61 14.74 21.10
CA GLY A 397 12.91 14.48 22.37
C GLY A 397 13.76 13.72 23.40
N SER A 398 13.10 13.05 24.35
CA SER A 398 13.76 12.36 25.45
C SER A 398 12.99 11.16 25.98
N VAL A 399 13.73 10.12 26.37
CA VAL A 399 13.27 9.03 27.23
C VAL A 399 13.99 9.14 28.57
N THR A 400 13.24 9.39 29.65
CA THR A 400 13.80 9.64 30.98
C THR A 400 13.30 8.62 31.99
N VAL A 401 14.23 7.86 32.57
CA VAL A 401 13.95 6.99 33.71
C VAL A 401 14.43 7.68 35.00
N THR A 402 13.51 8.03 35.88
CA THR A 402 13.87 8.62 37.18
C THR A 402 14.27 7.52 38.15
N THR A 403 13.45 6.48 38.28
CA THR A 403 13.70 5.30 39.13
C THR A 403 12.99 4.06 38.56
N GLY A 404 13.49 2.88 38.91
CA GLY A 404 12.88 1.56 38.71
C GLY A 404 12.67 1.03 37.27
N ALA A 405 12.66 1.81 36.21
CA ALA A 405 12.26 1.26 34.89
C ALA A 405 13.42 0.72 34.05
N ILE A 406 13.13 -0.27 33.22
CA ILE A 406 13.90 -0.54 32.00
C ILE A 406 13.56 0.56 31.01
N GLY A 407 14.57 1.24 30.47
CA GLY A 407 14.38 2.37 29.56
C GLY A 407 15.17 2.23 28.28
N ALA A 408 14.59 2.60 27.15
CA ALA A 408 15.35 2.66 25.91
C ALA A 408 14.82 3.69 24.93
N GLY A 409 15.64 4.04 23.94
CA GLY A 409 15.21 4.93 22.87
C GLY A 409 14.06 4.36 22.03
N LEU A 410 14.20 3.13 21.54
CA LEU A 410 13.21 2.48 20.67
C LEU A 410 12.37 1.44 21.40
N VAL A 411 13.00 0.45 22.03
CA VAL A 411 12.30 -0.67 22.69
C VAL A 411 12.85 -0.95 24.09
N GLY A 412 11.99 -0.96 25.11
CA GLY A 412 12.41 -1.20 26.49
C GLY A 412 12.93 -2.62 26.68
N LEU A 413 12.01 -3.60 26.65
CA LEU A 413 12.30 -5.03 26.68
C LEU A 413 11.97 -5.68 25.33
N ASN A 414 12.91 -6.39 24.74
CA ASN A 414 12.73 -7.08 23.46
C ASN A 414 12.94 -8.60 23.58
N SER A 415 11.95 -9.37 23.13
CA SER A 415 12.05 -10.81 22.84
C SER A 415 11.68 -11.14 21.38
N GLY A 416 11.23 -10.13 20.62
CA GLY A 416 10.88 -10.23 19.20
C GLY A 416 12.00 -9.80 18.23
N THR A 417 11.63 -9.47 17.00
CA THR A 417 12.57 -9.02 15.95
C THR A 417 12.53 -7.51 15.75
N ILE A 418 13.71 -6.92 15.52
CA ILE A 418 13.88 -5.51 15.17
C ILE A 418 14.83 -5.44 13.97
N SER A 419 14.38 -4.86 12.85
CA SER A 419 15.21 -4.64 11.66
C SER A 419 15.10 -3.22 11.14
N ASP A 420 16.15 -2.72 10.48
CA ASP A 420 16.17 -1.42 9.78
C ASP A 420 15.68 -0.24 10.65
N SER A 421 15.95 -0.29 11.95
CA SER A 421 15.38 0.65 12.93
C SER A 421 16.47 1.34 13.73
N TYR A 422 16.22 2.59 14.14
CA TYR A 422 17.21 3.39 14.85
C TYR A 422 16.61 4.33 15.90
N ASN A 423 17.46 4.80 16.81
CA ASN A 423 17.12 5.88 17.73
C ASN A 423 18.19 6.98 17.68
N SER A 424 17.72 8.23 17.71
CA SER A 424 18.55 9.43 17.86
C SER A 424 18.04 10.39 18.94
N SER A 425 17.04 9.97 19.74
CA SER A 425 16.57 10.70 20.93
C SER A 425 17.55 10.60 22.09
N LYS A 426 17.43 11.54 23.05
CA LYS A 426 18.19 11.49 24.30
C LYS A 426 17.59 10.42 25.22
N VAL A 427 18.40 9.50 25.70
CA VAL A 427 18.04 8.56 26.77
C VAL A 427 18.79 8.96 28.04
N SER A 428 18.08 9.19 29.14
CA SER A 428 18.69 9.61 30.42
C SER A 428 18.10 8.91 31.63
N VAL A 429 18.95 8.69 32.62
CA VAL A 429 18.58 8.31 33.99
C VAL A 429 18.90 9.46 34.93
N VAL A 430 18.02 9.69 35.91
CA VAL A 430 18.17 10.79 36.89
C VAL A 430 18.34 10.28 38.33
N GLY A 431 18.03 9.01 38.63
CA GLY A 431 18.14 8.43 39.98
C GLY A 431 19.30 7.46 40.18
N ASN A 432 19.46 6.95 41.41
CA ASN A 432 20.59 6.13 41.87
C ASN A 432 20.24 4.64 42.10
N TYR A 433 19.65 3.96 41.11
CA TYR A 433 19.35 2.52 41.20
C TYR A 433 19.96 1.74 40.02
N ASP A 434 19.96 0.42 40.08
CA ASP A 434 20.37 -0.43 38.95
C ASP A 434 19.32 -0.35 37.85
N PHE A 435 19.70 0.11 36.65
CA PHE A 435 18.82 0.22 35.50
C PHE A 435 19.41 -0.48 34.29
N TRP A 436 18.54 -1.10 33.48
CA TRP A 436 18.88 -1.49 32.12
C TRP A 436 18.47 -0.38 31.17
N LEU A 437 19.47 0.36 30.68
CA LEU A 437 19.30 1.39 29.66
C LEU A 437 19.97 0.99 28.36
N GLY A 438 19.32 1.32 27.25
CA GLY A 438 19.95 1.20 25.95
C GLY A 438 19.54 2.29 24.97
N GLY A 439 20.47 2.67 24.09
CA GLY A 439 20.21 3.64 23.05
C GLY A 439 19.12 3.18 22.09
N LEU A 440 19.13 1.89 21.70
CA LEU A 440 18.11 1.27 20.86
C LEU A 440 17.18 0.36 21.69
N VAL A 441 17.76 -0.62 22.38
CA VAL A 441 17.05 -1.63 23.18
C VAL A 441 17.60 -1.66 24.60
N GLY A 442 16.73 -1.66 25.62
CA GLY A 442 17.12 -1.64 27.03
C GLY A 442 17.55 -3.01 27.55
N ASN A 443 16.77 -4.05 27.26
CA ASN A 443 17.08 -5.44 27.57
C ASN A 443 16.58 -6.35 26.45
N THR A 444 17.37 -7.37 26.10
CA THR A 444 16.95 -8.43 25.17
C THR A 444 16.91 -9.75 25.90
N THR A 445 15.76 -10.42 25.88
CA THR A 445 15.63 -11.82 26.31
C THR A 445 15.62 -12.70 25.05
N SER A 446 16.48 -13.72 25.02
CA SER A 446 16.60 -14.57 23.84
C SER A 446 15.23 -15.21 23.51
N PRO A 447 14.71 -15.07 22.29
CA PRO A 447 13.76 -16.04 21.79
C PRO A 447 14.47 -17.41 21.73
N ALA A 448 13.74 -18.50 21.94
CA ALA A 448 14.25 -19.86 21.72
C ALA A 448 14.90 -19.96 20.31
N PRO A 449 15.91 -20.82 20.10
CA PRO A 449 16.79 -20.73 18.93
C PRO A 449 16.01 -20.98 17.64
N SER A 450 15.87 -19.94 16.82
CA SER A 450 15.53 -20.04 15.39
C SER A 450 16.58 -19.25 14.62
N PRO A 451 17.07 -19.75 13.47
CA PRO A 451 18.27 -19.20 12.86
C PRO A 451 17.94 -17.83 12.24
N THR A 452 18.85 -16.87 12.43
CA THR A 452 18.88 -15.53 11.81
C THR A 452 18.21 -14.41 12.62
N VAL A 453 18.79 -14.07 13.78
CA VAL A 453 18.67 -12.72 14.36
C VAL A 453 19.85 -11.89 13.83
N ILE A 454 19.63 -11.10 12.79
CA ILE A 454 20.61 -10.08 12.35
C ILE A 454 20.22 -8.76 13.00
N MET A 455 20.88 -8.43 14.12
CA MET A 455 20.83 -7.10 14.71
C MET A 455 21.83 -6.21 13.96
N LEU A 456 21.41 -5.57 12.86
CA LEU A 456 22.27 -4.68 12.09
C LEU A 456 22.23 -3.26 12.69
N VAL A 457 22.94 -3.06 13.81
CA VAL A 457 23.07 -1.74 14.44
C VAL A 457 24.09 -0.91 13.66
N ARG A 458 23.64 0.03 12.83
CA ARG A 458 24.52 1.08 12.28
C ARG A 458 24.69 2.18 13.34
N TRP A 459 25.84 2.18 14.02
CA TRP A 459 26.23 3.25 14.93
C TRP A 459 26.60 4.51 14.15
N TRP A 460 25.90 5.62 14.39
CA TRP A 460 26.46 6.96 14.23
C TRP A 460 26.83 7.47 15.62
N ALA A 461 28.12 7.42 15.93
CA ALA A 461 28.63 7.85 17.23
C ALA A 461 28.49 9.38 17.38
N ARG A 462 27.65 9.81 18.33
CA ARG A 462 27.86 11.07 19.06
C ARG A 462 27.75 10.78 20.56
N THR A 463 28.92 10.64 21.16
CA THR A 463 29.26 10.84 22.59
C THR A 463 28.14 10.59 23.60
N LEU A 464 28.12 9.39 24.17
CA LEU A 464 27.49 9.10 25.46
C LEU A 464 28.29 9.85 26.54
N ARG A 465 27.79 10.98 27.04
CA ARG A 465 28.30 11.57 28.29
C ARG A 465 27.48 10.99 29.44
N VAL A 466 28.06 10.03 30.14
CA VAL A 466 27.67 9.69 31.50
C VAL A 466 28.16 10.85 32.37
N ALA A 467 27.26 11.52 33.08
CA ALA A 467 27.57 12.51 34.10
C ALA A 467 27.20 11.94 35.46
#